data_AF-L7IYB6-F1
#
_entry.id   AF-L7IYB6-F1
#
_cell.length_a   1.000
_cell.length_b   1.000
_cell.length_c   1.000
_cell.angle_alpha   90.00
_cell.angle_beta   90.00
_cell.angle_gamma   90.00
#
_symmetry.space_group_name_H-M   'P 1'
#
loop_
_entity.id
_entity.type
_entity.pdbx_description
1 polymer ?
#
loop_
_entity_poly.entity_id
_entity_poly.type
_entity_poly.pdbx_seq_one_letter_code
_entity_poly.pdbx_strand_id
1 'polypeptide(L)'
;MPPTQETLEVRRLVRSYSDEVQDRLPSSQLATVLAAEARAEDQDPPLLYPEHWRAFFEPPSHTRTSQDISPSNPLTELISVESAKLREKWTKFQTNCPVQDRLALSQTEPTMDGVIDTVTQLQTAWQKQRTHADSRTGKVRRLFHRFCGTVDSHSDLLKLLPDGNEYVSVFAGALSAIVKASVNHEHVAEGLADSLCRINDAVARVQPDLELFATDETRRLVAELYAHVFLFLGGVMDWIGERRRRRLLDSFSSSLADRFDAEVAKVEALAARVARLAAQAGRVEGRVTRVTVEAIRADQRVGLRSIQRAQVELAHRLERQQREARDQLAARAGADPKELAR
;
A
#
# COMPACT_ATOMS: atom_id res chain seq x y z
N MET A 1 -27.12 -1.92 -14.41
CA MET A 1 -26.22 -1.23 -15.36
C MET A 1 -25.10 -0.60 -14.55
N PRO A 2 -23.83 -0.80 -14.92
CA PRO A 2 -22.71 -0.15 -14.23
C PRO A 2 -22.80 1.38 -14.43
N PRO A 3 -22.48 2.18 -13.40
CA PRO A 3 -22.43 3.63 -13.53
C PRO A 3 -21.41 3.99 -14.62
N THR A 4 -21.85 4.75 -15.62
CA THR A 4 -20.95 5.28 -16.65
C THR A 4 -19.90 6.17 -16.00
N GLN A 5 -18.70 6.26 -16.58
CA GLN A 5 -17.58 7.07 -16.08
C GLN A 5 -18.00 8.53 -15.74
N GLU A 6 -18.96 9.06 -16.50
CA GLU A 6 -19.60 10.35 -16.29
C GLU A 6 -20.34 10.48 -14.93
N THR A 7 -21.02 9.41 -14.49
CA THR A 7 -21.71 9.40 -13.19
C THR A 7 -20.75 9.37 -12.00
N LEU A 8 -19.54 8.80 -12.18
CA LEU A 8 -18.49 8.81 -11.15
C LEU A 8 -17.87 10.21 -11.02
N GLU A 9 -17.69 10.93 -12.12
CA GLU A 9 -17.20 12.32 -12.10
C GLU A 9 -18.21 13.28 -11.46
N VAL A 10 -19.50 13.13 -11.78
CA VAL A 10 -20.57 13.94 -11.15
C VAL A 10 -20.60 13.71 -9.63
N ARG A 11 -20.44 12.47 -9.16
CA ARG A 11 -20.40 12.15 -7.72
C ARG A 11 -19.19 12.77 -7.03
N ARG A 12 -18.02 12.75 -7.66
CA ARG A 12 -16.81 13.43 -7.13
C ARG A 12 -16.99 14.93 -7.05
N LEU A 13 -17.64 15.53 -8.04
CA LEU A 13 -17.91 16.97 -8.07
C LEU A 13 -18.88 17.35 -6.94
N VAL A 14 -19.97 16.60 -6.76
CA VAL A 14 -20.94 16.80 -5.68
C VAL A 14 -20.28 16.68 -4.31
N ARG A 15 -19.35 15.72 -4.12
CA ARG A 15 -18.56 15.58 -2.88
C ARG A 15 -17.71 16.81 -2.57
N SER A 16 -16.92 17.26 -3.54
CA SER A 16 -16.05 18.43 -3.36
C SER A 16 -16.84 19.68 -2.99
N TYR A 17 -18.05 19.81 -3.56
CA TYR A 17 -18.95 20.92 -3.27
C TYR A 17 -19.60 20.78 -1.88
N SER A 18 -20.03 19.58 -1.47
CA SER A 18 -20.63 19.35 -0.15
C SER A 18 -19.63 19.56 0.99
N ASP A 19 -18.37 19.13 0.83
CA ASP A 19 -17.32 19.38 1.82
C ASP A 19 -16.98 20.88 1.89
N GLU A 20 -16.89 21.56 0.75
CA GLU A 20 -16.65 23.01 0.71
C GLU A 20 -17.80 23.82 1.35
N VAL A 21 -19.05 23.38 1.21
CA VAL A 21 -20.21 24.02 1.84
C VAL A 21 -20.22 23.79 3.35
N GLN A 22 -19.80 22.62 3.84
CA GLN A 22 -19.66 22.33 5.26
C GLN A 22 -18.58 23.21 5.91
N ASP A 23 -17.44 23.40 5.24
CA ASP A 23 -16.34 24.24 5.73
C ASP A 23 -16.72 25.73 5.81
N ARG A 24 -17.55 26.20 4.87
CA ARG A 24 -18.03 27.59 4.85
C ARG A 24 -19.15 27.88 5.84
N LEU A 25 -19.96 26.88 6.21
CA LEU A 25 -21.15 27.04 7.06
C LEU A 25 -21.24 25.94 8.15
N PRO A 26 -20.30 25.91 9.12
CA PRO A 26 -20.23 24.84 10.13
C PRO A 26 -21.42 24.83 11.12
N SER A 27 -22.18 25.92 11.21
CA SER A 27 -23.36 26.04 12.09
C SER A 27 -24.69 25.71 11.40
N SER A 28 -24.67 25.41 10.09
CA SER A 28 -25.86 25.03 9.34
C SER A 28 -26.15 23.53 9.50
N GLN A 29 -27.25 23.20 10.18
CA GLN A 29 -27.72 21.81 10.30
C GLN A 29 -27.90 21.14 8.93
N LEU A 30 -28.28 21.90 7.90
CA LEU A 30 -28.43 21.39 6.53
C LEU A 30 -27.08 21.04 5.88
N ALA A 31 -26.02 21.81 6.13
CA ALA A 31 -24.69 21.50 5.61
C ALA A 31 -24.12 20.22 6.25
N THR A 32 -24.36 20.05 7.55
CA THR A 32 -24.00 18.82 8.28
C THR A 32 -24.80 17.61 7.79
N VAL A 33 -26.11 17.77 7.53
CA VAL A 33 -26.96 16.69 7.00
C VAL A 33 -26.54 16.34 5.58
N LEU A 34 -26.31 17.30 4.69
CA LEU A 34 -25.87 17.03 3.31
C LEU A 34 -24.50 16.35 3.26
N ALA A 35 -23.56 16.75 4.11
CA ALA A 35 -22.27 16.09 4.19
C ALA A 35 -22.34 14.72 4.89
N ALA A 36 -23.28 14.52 5.81
CA ALA A 36 -23.56 13.21 6.39
C ALA A 36 -24.25 12.28 5.38
N GLU A 37 -25.18 12.77 4.55
CA GLU A 37 -25.85 12.03 3.48
C GLU A 37 -24.84 11.64 2.39
N ALA A 38 -23.97 12.56 1.97
CA ALA A 38 -22.90 12.27 1.02
C ALA A 38 -21.87 11.25 1.54
N ARG A 39 -21.68 11.17 2.87
CA ARG A 39 -20.85 10.14 3.53
C ARG A 39 -21.63 8.84 3.76
N ALA A 40 -22.94 8.90 3.93
CA ALA A 40 -23.82 7.73 4.02
C ALA A 40 -24.00 7.05 2.65
N GLU A 41 -23.97 7.80 1.56
CA GLU A 41 -23.86 7.25 0.19
C GLU A 41 -22.48 6.60 -0.08
N ASP A 42 -21.48 6.87 0.77
CA ASP A 42 -20.14 6.24 0.78
C ASP A 42 -20.08 4.99 1.69
N GLN A 43 -21.12 4.70 2.49
CA GLN A 43 -21.42 3.30 2.79
C GLN A 43 -21.97 2.74 1.49
N ASP A 44 -21.07 2.19 0.67
CA ASP A 44 -21.40 1.56 -0.60
C ASP A 44 -22.77 0.90 -0.49
N PRO A 45 -23.80 1.35 -1.23
CA PRO A 45 -25.04 0.58 -1.31
C PRO A 45 -24.59 -0.81 -1.73
N PRO A 46 -24.93 -1.88 -0.99
CA PRO A 46 -24.29 -3.19 -1.10
C PRO A 46 -24.22 -3.50 -2.58
N LEU A 47 -23.00 -3.34 -3.11
CA LEU A 47 -22.80 -3.26 -4.53
C LEU A 47 -23.38 -4.56 -5.06
N LEU A 48 -24.40 -4.46 -5.92
CA LEU A 48 -24.99 -5.55 -6.69
C LEU A 48 -23.96 -6.04 -7.72
N TYR A 49 -22.76 -6.39 -7.24
CA TYR A 49 -21.62 -6.96 -7.91
C TYR A 49 -21.16 -8.23 -7.17
N PRO A 50 -22.01 -9.25 -6.94
CA PRO A 50 -21.66 -10.39 -6.08
C PRO A 50 -20.61 -11.34 -6.69
N GLU A 51 -20.02 -11.03 -7.86
CA GLU A 51 -19.47 -12.04 -8.75
C GLU A 51 -17.99 -11.85 -9.14
N HIS A 52 -17.34 -10.71 -8.87
CA HIS A 52 -15.95 -10.53 -9.32
C HIS A 52 -14.97 -11.39 -8.52
N TRP A 53 -15.06 -11.36 -7.17
CA TRP A 53 -14.16 -12.18 -6.36
C TRP A 53 -14.44 -13.69 -6.56
N ARG A 54 -15.70 -14.08 -6.80
CA ARG A 54 -16.11 -15.47 -7.08
C ARG A 54 -15.56 -16.02 -8.38
N ALA A 55 -15.51 -15.22 -9.44
CA ALA A 55 -14.94 -15.61 -10.73
C ALA A 55 -13.46 -16.06 -10.62
N PHE A 56 -12.76 -15.67 -9.55
CA PHE A 56 -11.40 -16.13 -9.27
C PHE A 56 -11.36 -17.50 -8.59
N PHE A 57 -12.42 -17.92 -7.90
CA PHE A 57 -12.49 -19.18 -7.16
C PHE A 57 -13.23 -20.29 -7.91
N GLU A 58 -13.97 -19.95 -8.96
CA GLU A 58 -14.59 -20.89 -9.87
C GLU A 58 -13.62 -21.30 -11.01
N PRO A 59 -13.74 -22.53 -11.55
CA PRO A 59 -12.97 -22.93 -12.72
C PRO A 59 -13.23 -21.94 -13.86
N PRO A 60 -12.22 -21.59 -14.68
CA PRO A 60 -12.42 -20.61 -15.74
C PRO A 60 -13.52 -21.07 -16.70
N SER A 61 -14.69 -20.45 -16.59
CA SER A 61 -15.74 -20.48 -17.60
C SER A 61 -15.09 -20.09 -18.93
N HIS A 62 -15.33 -20.87 -19.99
CA HIS A 62 -14.66 -20.76 -21.29
C HIS A 62 -15.04 -19.49 -22.09
N THR A 63 -15.06 -18.33 -21.45
CA THR A 63 -15.42 -17.04 -22.01
C THR A 63 -14.52 -15.94 -21.45
N ARG A 64 -13.20 -16.13 -21.48
CA ARG A 64 -12.27 -14.99 -21.46
C ARG A 64 -11.79 -14.79 -22.89
N THR A 65 -12.59 -14.06 -23.65
CA THR A 65 -12.27 -13.66 -25.02
C THR A 65 -10.97 -12.87 -25.00
N SER A 66 -10.09 -13.16 -25.95
CA SER A 66 -8.69 -12.74 -26.05
C SER A 66 -8.47 -11.24 -26.30
N GLN A 67 -9.37 -10.36 -25.87
CA GLN A 67 -9.45 -8.98 -26.36
C GLN A 67 -9.21 -7.87 -25.32
N ASP A 68 -9.00 -8.21 -24.04
CA ASP A 68 -8.59 -7.27 -22.98
C ASP A 68 -7.16 -7.53 -22.49
N ILE A 69 -6.23 -7.83 -23.40
CA ILE A 69 -4.80 -7.85 -23.07
C ILE A 69 -4.30 -6.40 -23.12
N SER A 70 -4.51 -5.68 -22.01
CA SER A 70 -3.68 -4.51 -21.69
C SER A 70 -2.20 -4.91 -21.77
N PRO A 71 -1.29 -4.02 -22.21
CA PRO A 71 0.11 -4.38 -22.47
C PRO A 71 0.72 -5.07 -21.24
N SER A 72 1.03 -6.36 -21.39
CA SER A 72 1.48 -7.25 -20.32
C SER A 72 2.67 -6.67 -19.60
N ASN A 73 2.43 -6.09 -18.41
CA ASN A 73 3.50 -5.70 -17.53
C ASN A 73 4.10 -6.99 -16.94
N PRO A 74 5.40 -7.28 -17.13
CA PRO A 74 6.03 -8.51 -16.61
C PRO A 74 5.86 -8.65 -15.09
N LEU A 75 5.63 -7.53 -14.39
CA LEU A 75 5.29 -7.51 -12.97
C LEU A 75 3.97 -8.24 -12.64
N THR A 76 2.93 -8.02 -13.45
CA THR A 76 1.61 -8.62 -13.25
C THR A 76 1.63 -10.10 -13.64
N GLU A 77 2.45 -10.48 -14.61
CA GLU A 77 2.56 -11.88 -15.07
C GLU A 77 3.10 -12.81 -13.97
N LEU A 78 4.16 -12.41 -13.26
CA LEU A 78 4.74 -13.24 -12.20
C LEU A 78 3.74 -13.53 -11.07
N ILE A 79 3.14 -12.48 -10.51
CA ILE A 79 2.23 -12.65 -9.37
C ILE A 79 0.91 -13.29 -9.78
N SER A 80 0.40 -13.03 -10.99
CA SER A 80 -0.83 -13.68 -11.48
C SER A 80 -0.65 -15.18 -11.69
N VAL A 81 0.53 -15.62 -12.14
CA VAL A 81 0.86 -17.05 -12.26
C VAL A 81 0.90 -17.72 -10.89
N GLU A 82 1.59 -17.13 -9.92
CA GLU A 82 1.69 -17.72 -8.58
C GLU A 82 0.38 -17.65 -7.80
N SER A 83 -0.41 -16.58 -7.97
CA SER A 83 -1.75 -16.50 -7.38
C SER A 83 -2.68 -17.54 -7.99
N ALA A 84 -2.62 -17.78 -9.32
CA ALA A 84 -3.39 -18.82 -9.98
C ALA A 84 -3.03 -20.23 -9.46
N LYS A 85 -1.74 -20.52 -9.27
CA LYS A 85 -1.28 -21.78 -8.67
C LYS A 85 -1.78 -21.94 -7.24
N LEU A 86 -1.73 -20.87 -6.43
CA LEU A 86 -2.25 -20.91 -5.06
C LEU A 86 -3.76 -21.19 -5.06
N ARG A 87 -4.53 -20.56 -5.95
CA ARG A 87 -5.97 -20.84 -6.09
C ARG A 87 -6.24 -22.29 -6.42
N GLU A 88 -5.52 -22.85 -7.40
CA GLU A 88 -5.68 -24.27 -7.76
C GLU A 88 -5.42 -25.19 -6.56
N LYS A 89 -4.32 -24.94 -5.83
CA LYS A 89 -4.00 -25.70 -4.61
C LYS A 89 -5.07 -25.52 -3.54
N TRP A 90 -5.58 -24.31 -3.37
CA TRP A 90 -6.63 -24.03 -2.40
C TRP A 90 -7.94 -24.74 -2.73
N THR A 91 -8.37 -24.74 -3.99
CA THR A 91 -9.56 -25.48 -4.43
C THR A 91 -9.41 -26.98 -4.16
N LYS A 92 -8.24 -27.55 -4.49
CA LYS A 92 -7.91 -28.96 -4.16
C LYS A 92 -7.86 -29.19 -2.64
N PHE A 93 -7.39 -28.22 -1.88
CA PHE A 93 -7.34 -28.32 -0.42
C PHE A 93 -8.75 -28.36 0.18
N GLN A 94 -9.65 -27.49 -0.29
CA GLN A 94 -11.03 -27.42 0.18
C GLN A 94 -11.84 -28.69 -0.14
N THR A 95 -11.71 -29.23 -1.35
CA THR A 95 -12.42 -30.47 -1.73
C THR A 95 -12.01 -31.65 -0.85
N ASN A 96 -10.72 -31.71 -0.51
CA ASN A 96 -10.15 -32.73 0.38
C ASN A 96 -10.32 -32.41 1.88
N CYS A 97 -10.93 -31.27 2.23
CA CYS A 97 -11.13 -30.85 3.61
C CYS A 97 -12.43 -31.44 4.19
N PRO A 98 -12.45 -31.90 5.46
CA PRO A 98 -13.68 -32.21 6.16
C PRO A 98 -14.64 -31.03 6.13
N VAL A 99 -15.95 -31.27 6.07
CA VAL A 99 -16.98 -30.22 5.95
C VAL A 99 -16.84 -29.16 7.06
N GLN A 100 -16.44 -29.57 8.26
CA GLN A 100 -16.23 -28.69 9.43
C GLN A 100 -15.10 -27.67 9.21
N ASP A 101 -14.07 -28.05 8.45
CA ASP A 101 -12.87 -27.26 8.20
C ASP A 101 -12.97 -26.45 6.88
N ARG A 102 -14.04 -26.64 6.09
CA ARG A 102 -14.26 -25.87 4.86
C ARG A 102 -14.62 -24.42 5.20
N LEU A 103 -14.14 -23.49 4.38
CA LEU A 103 -14.59 -22.11 4.43
C LEU A 103 -15.91 -21.99 3.68
N ALA A 104 -16.85 -21.24 4.23
CA ALA A 104 -18.11 -20.94 3.56
C ALA A 104 -17.89 -19.84 2.52
N LEU A 105 -17.17 -20.18 1.44
CA LEU A 105 -16.89 -19.25 0.35
C LEU A 105 -18.19 -18.69 -0.25
N SER A 106 -19.30 -19.43 -0.25
CA SER A 106 -20.55 -18.96 -0.86
C SER A 106 -21.13 -17.68 -0.25
N GLN A 107 -20.74 -17.28 0.96
CA GLN A 107 -21.45 -16.25 1.73
C GLN A 107 -20.70 -14.93 1.87
N THR A 108 -19.36 -14.89 1.82
CA THR A 108 -18.60 -13.68 2.15
C THR A 108 -17.25 -13.66 1.44
N GLU A 109 -16.86 -12.48 0.95
CA GLU A 109 -15.53 -12.26 0.39
C GLU A 109 -14.46 -12.50 1.46
N PRO A 110 -13.37 -13.23 1.17
CA PRO A 110 -12.28 -13.38 2.11
C PRO A 110 -11.55 -12.05 2.30
N THR A 111 -11.60 -11.49 3.51
CA THR A 111 -10.91 -10.26 3.89
C THR A 111 -9.89 -10.51 5.01
N MET A 112 -9.02 -9.54 5.27
CA MET A 112 -8.11 -9.62 6.44
C MET A 112 -8.89 -9.67 7.76
N ASP A 113 -10.01 -8.95 7.86
CA ASP A 113 -10.93 -9.06 9.00
C ASP A 113 -11.42 -10.50 9.17
N GLY A 114 -11.77 -11.17 8.06
CA GLY A 114 -12.12 -12.59 8.07
C GLY A 114 -10.99 -13.49 8.59
N VAL A 115 -9.73 -13.17 8.27
CA VAL A 115 -8.57 -13.87 8.85
C VAL A 115 -8.50 -13.65 10.36
N ILE A 116 -8.64 -12.41 10.84
CA ILE A 116 -8.64 -12.07 12.27
C ILE A 116 -9.76 -12.80 13.00
N ASP A 117 -10.95 -12.85 12.42
CA ASP A 117 -12.11 -13.58 12.95
C ASP A 117 -11.83 -15.08 13.03
N THR A 118 -11.23 -15.69 11.99
CA THR A 118 -10.90 -17.12 12.02
C THR A 118 -9.85 -17.45 13.09
N VAL A 119 -8.86 -16.58 13.28
CA VAL A 119 -7.86 -16.71 14.36
C VAL A 119 -8.53 -16.55 15.72
N THR A 120 -9.42 -15.58 15.88
CA THR A 120 -10.14 -15.35 17.13
C THR A 120 -11.03 -16.55 17.48
N GLN A 121 -11.75 -17.10 16.50
CA GLN A 121 -12.54 -18.32 16.66
C GLN A 121 -11.66 -19.50 17.10
N LEU A 122 -10.49 -19.68 16.47
CA LEU A 122 -9.50 -20.68 16.86
C LEU A 122 -9.02 -20.49 18.31
N GLN A 123 -8.74 -19.26 18.73
CA GLN A 123 -8.32 -18.97 20.10
C GLN A 123 -9.44 -19.30 21.12
N THR A 124 -10.70 -18.97 20.80
CA THR A 124 -11.84 -19.32 21.67
C THR A 124 -12.10 -20.82 21.73
N ALA A 125 -11.90 -21.55 20.63
CA ALA A 125 -12.04 -23.00 20.59
C ALA A 125 -11.03 -23.66 21.54
N TRP A 126 -9.76 -23.26 21.50
CA TRP A 126 -8.75 -23.76 22.43
C TRP A 126 -9.01 -23.38 23.89
N GLN A 127 -9.59 -22.20 24.14
CA GLN A 127 -9.96 -21.80 25.49
C GLN A 127 -11.11 -22.64 26.06
N LYS A 128 -12.06 -23.08 25.22
CA LYS A 128 -13.16 -23.97 25.61
C LYS A 128 -12.70 -25.42 25.81
N GLN A 129 -11.66 -25.86 25.10
CA GLN A 129 -11.24 -27.26 25.08
C GLN A 129 -10.34 -27.67 26.27
N ARG A 130 -9.78 -26.75 27.07
CA ARG A 130 -8.86 -27.09 28.17
C ARG A 130 -9.02 -26.25 29.44
N THR A 131 -9.12 -26.96 30.57
CA THR A 131 -9.14 -26.47 31.97
C THR A 131 -7.75 -26.28 32.58
N HIS A 132 -6.68 -26.74 31.92
CA HIS A 132 -5.30 -26.55 32.38
C HIS A 132 -4.52 -25.72 31.37
N ALA A 133 -3.89 -24.67 31.88
CA ALA A 133 -2.99 -23.77 31.16
C ALA A 133 -1.73 -24.52 30.71
N ASP A 134 -1.84 -25.31 29.64
CA ASP A 134 -0.66 -25.91 29.04
C ASP A 134 0.15 -24.80 28.36
N SER A 135 1.44 -24.72 28.71
CA SER A 135 2.32 -23.59 28.36
C SER A 135 2.44 -23.38 26.84
N ARG A 136 2.25 -24.45 26.07
CA ARG A 136 2.37 -24.50 24.61
C ARG A 136 1.20 -23.82 23.90
N THR A 137 -0.04 -24.15 24.26
CA THR A 137 -1.22 -23.48 23.69
C THR A 137 -1.19 -21.98 23.97
N GLY A 138 -0.67 -21.58 25.14
CA GLY A 138 -0.40 -20.17 25.47
C GLY A 138 0.64 -19.51 24.55
N LYS A 139 1.69 -20.23 24.14
CA LYS A 139 2.68 -19.74 23.16
C LYS A 139 2.03 -19.55 21.78
N VAL A 140 1.30 -20.54 21.28
CA VAL A 140 0.64 -20.46 19.96
C VAL A 140 -0.38 -19.31 19.93
N ARG A 141 -1.14 -19.12 21.01
CA ARG A 141 -2.05 -17.98 21.14
C ARG A 141 -1.34 -16.63 21.06
N ARG A 142 -0.19 -16.48 21.73
CA ARG A 142 0.62 -15.24 21.66
C ARG A 142 1.14 -15.00 20.24
N LEU A 143 1.60 -16.04 19.55
CA LEU A 143 2.05 -15.93 18.16
C LEU A 143 0.90 -15.49 17.24
N PHE A 144 -0.26 -16.13 17.32
CA PHE A 144 -1.41 -15.73 16.52
C PHE A 144 -1.93 -14.32 16.83
N HIS A 145 -1.92 -13.91 18.11
CA HIS A 145 -2.28 -12.54 18.48
C HIS A 145 -1.29 -11.52 17.88
N ARG A 146 0.01 -11.82 17.97
CA ARG A 146 1.05 -11.00 17.32
C ARG A 146 0.85 -10.94 15.81
N PHE A 147 0.57 -12.08 15.17
CA PHE A 147 0.27 -12.16 13.75
C PHE A 147 -0.91 -11.27 13.36
N CYS A 148 -2.03 -11.31 14.09
CA CYS A 148 -3.18 -10.44 13.81
C CYS A 148 -2.85 -8.96 13.96
N GLY A 149 -1.94 -8.59 14.87
CA GLY A 149 -1.57 -7.18 15.08
C GLY A 149 -0.84 -6.52 13.92
N THR A 150 -0.33 -7.28 12.94
CA THR A 150 0.39 -6.75 11.79
C THR A 150 -0.18 -7.22 10.45
N VAL A 151 -1.28 -7.99 10.44
CA VAL A 151 -1.80 -8.62 9.21
C VAL A 151 -2.28 -7.60 8.17
N ASP A 152 -2.71 -6.41 8.61
CA ASP A 152 -3.18 -5.34 7.71
C ASP A 152 -2.07 -4.79 6.82
N SER A 153 -0.81 -4.84 7.27
CA SER A 153 0.36 -4.51 6.45
C SER A 153 0.40 -5.32 5.16
N HIS A 154 -0.14 -6.55 5.17
CA HIS A 154 -0.24 -7.33 3.94
C HIS A 154 -1.23 -6.73 2.93
N SER A 155 -2.37 -6.23 3.41
CA SER A 155 -3.39 -5.60 2.57
C SER A 155 -2.81 -4.37 1.87
N ASP A 156 -2.10 -3.54 2.62
CA ASP A 156 -1.53 -2.29 2.12
C ASP A 156 -0.50 -2.56 1.02
N LEU A 157 0.41 -3.51 1.23
CA LEU A 157 1.40 -3.87 0.21
C LEU A 157 0.78 -4.54 -1.03
N LEU A 158 -0.22 -5.39 -0.86
CA LEU A 158 -0.88 -6.04 -2.01
C LEU A 158 -1.64 -5.03 -2.86
N LYS A 159 -2.22 -3.98 -2.25
CA LYS A 159 -2.87 -2.87 -2.95
C LYS A 159 -1.91 -2.00 -3.78
N LEU A 160 -0.60 -2.09 -3.55
CA LEU A 160 0.40 -1.42 -4.41
C LEU A 160 0.54 -2.09 -5.79
N LEU A 161 0.04 -3.32 -5.94
CA LEU A 161 0.10 -4.07 -7.18
C LEU A 161 -1.14 -3.78 -8.04
N PRO A 162 -1.02 -3.83 -9.38
CA PRO A 162 -2.19 -3.82 -10.26
C PRO A 162 -3.14 -4.95 -9.87
N ASP A 163 -4.44 -4.70 -9.79
CA ASP A 163 -5.46 -5.68 -9.34
C ASP A 163 -5.28 -6.15 -7.88
N GLY A 164 -4.68 -5.29 -7.02
CA GLY A 164 -4.34 -5.60 -5.64
C GLY A 164 -5.45 -6.23 -4.78
N ASN A 165 -6.70 -5.81 -4.97
CA ASN A 165 -7.85 -6.37 -4.25
C ASN A 165 -8.01 -7.88 -4.51
N GLU A 166 -7.73 -8.36 -5.73
CA GLU A 166 -7.82 -9.78 -6.07
C GLU A 166 -6.81 -10.61 -5.28
N TYR A 167 -5.57 -10.10 -5.17
CA TYR A 167 -4.52 -10.78 -4.43
C TYR A 167 -4.78 -10.78 -2.93
N VAL A 168 -5.39 -9.72 -2.40
CA VAL A 168 -5.84 -9.66 -1.00
C VAL A 168 -6.83 -10.79 -0.71
N SER A 169 -7.84 -10.96 -1.55
CA SER A 169 -8.88 -11.97 -1.32
C SER A 169 -8.34 -13.40 -1.47
N VAL A 170 -7.43 -13.65 -2.42
CA VAL A 170 -6.75 -14.96 -2.54
C VAL A 170 -5.88 -15.24 -1.32
N PHE A 171 -5.09 -14.26 -0.86
CA PHE A 171 -4.25 -14.38 0.32
C PHE A 171 -5.07 -14.66 1.58
N ALA A 172 -6.07 -13.82 1.86
CA ALA A 172 -6.92 -13.91 3.03
C ALA A 172 -7.68 -15.24 3.09
N GLY A 173 -8.21 -15.67 1.94
CA GLY A 173 -8.93 -16.93 1.83
C GLY A 173 -8.04 -18.16 2.03
N ALA A 174 -6.87 -18.18 1.40
CA ALA A 174 -5.90 -19.26 1.57
C ALA A 174 -5.42 -19.35 3.03
N LEU A 175 -5.12 -18.21 3.64
CA LEU A 175 -4.64 -18.14 5.01
C LEU A 175 -5.70 -18.61 6.01
N SER A 176 -6.93 -18.13 5.87
CA SER A 176 -8.08 -18.57 6.67
C SER A 176 -8.27 -20.08 6.61
N ALA A 177 -8.09 -20.69 5.43
CA ALA A 177 -8.25 -22.14 5.26
C ALA A 177 -7.17 -22.94 6.00
N ILE A 178 -5.92 -22.47 5.90
CA ILE A 178 -4.77 -23.09 6.56
C ILE A 178 -4.89 -22.97 8.08
N VAL A 179 -5.22 -21.77 8.58
CA VAL A 179 -5.41 -21.50 10.02
C VAL A 179 -6.52 -22.42 10.56
N LYS A 180 -7.67 -22.46 9.90
CA LYS A 180 -8.80 -23.32 10.30
C LYS A 180 -8.44 -24.80 10.31
N ALA A 181 -7.72 -25.28 9.28
CA ALA A 181 -7.26 -26.67 9.23
C ALA A 181 -6.21 -27.02 10.31
N SER A 182 -5.56 -26.02 10.90
CA SER A 182 -4.54 -26.19 11.93
C SER A 182 -5.12 -26.27 13.36
N VAL A 183 -6.39 -25.91 13.57
CA VAL A 183 -7.06 -25.83 14.89
C VAL A 183 -6.88 -27.12 15.70
N ASN A 184 -6.99 -28.28 15.04
CA ASN A 184 -6.97 -29.57 15.72
C ASN A 184 -5.56 -30.13 15.94
N HIS A 185 -4.51 -29.45 15.46
CA HIS A 185 -3.14 -29.95 15.48
C HIS A 185 -2.17 -28.90 16.04
N GLU A 186 -1.93 -28.95 17.35
CA GLU A 186 -1.17 -27.93 18.09
C GLU A 186 0.25 -27.71 17.54
N HIS A 187 0.95 -28.77 17.12
CA HIS A 187 2.28 -28.68 16.51
C HIS A 187 2.28 -27.98 15.15
N VAL A 188 1.24 -28.24 14.34
CA VAL A 188 1.06 -27.60 13.04
C VAL A 188 0.77 -26.12 13.24
N ALA A 189 -0.12 -25.81 14.18
CA ALA A 189 -0.51 -24.45 14.51
C ALA A 189 0.66 -23.64 15.08
N GLU A 190 1.52 -24.23 15.92
CA GLU A 190 2.72 -23.57 16.42
C GLU A 190 3.70 -23.21 15.29
N GLY A 191 4.06 -24.17 14.45
CA GLY A 191 5.00 -23.94 13.35
C GLY A 191 4.45 -22.95 12.32
N LEU A 192 3.15 -23.04 12.02
CA LEU A 192 2.47 -22.09 11.15
C LEU A 192 2.50 -20.67 11.73
N ALA A 193 2.11 -20.51 13.00
CA ALA A 193 2.05 -19.19 13.63
C ALA A 193 3.45 -18.54 13.72
N ASP A 194 4.50 -19.33 13.95
CA ASP A 194 5.88 -18.86 13.96
C ASP A 194 6.34 -18.36 12.58
N SER A 195 6.15 -19.18 11.53
CA SER A 195 6.46 -18.78 10.14
C SER A 195 5.67 -17.55 9.70
N LEU A 196 4.37 -17.48 10.04
CA LEU A 196 3.53 -16.33 9.71
C LEU A 196 3.98 -15.07 10.45
N CYS A 197 4.37 -15.16 11.73
CA CYS A 197 4.92 -14.01 12.45
C CYS A 197 6.17 -13.46 11.78
N ARG A 198 7.09 -14.33 11.35
CA ARG A 198 8.33 -13.92 10.67
C ARG A 198 8.07 -13.22 9.34
N ILE A 199 7.18 -13.79 8.52
CA ILE A 199 6.73 -13.19 7.26
C ILE A 199 6.09 -11.82 7.52
N ASN A 200 5.20 -11.75 8.50
CA ASN A 200 4.44 -10.53 8.79
C ASN A 200 5.35 -9.43 9.36
N ASP A 201 6.26 -9.78 10.26
CA ASP A 201 7.28 -8.84 10.75
C ASP A 201 8.15 -8.30 9.59
N ALA A 202 8.47 -9.14 8.59
CA ALA A 202 9.24 -8.71 7.43
C ALA A 202 8.46 -7.74 6.55
N VAL A 203 7.16 -7.98 6.35
CA VAL A 203 6.26 -7.12 5.59
C VAL A 203 6.00 -5.79 6.31
N ALA A 204 5.64 -5.83 7.60
CA ALA A 204 5.38 -4.63 8.40
C ALA A 204 6.61 -3.71 8.48
N ARG A 205 7.83 -4.27 8.51
CA ARG A 205 9.07 -3.48 8.49
C ARG A 205 9.26 -2.64 7.23
N VAL A 206 8.76 -3.07 6.08
CA VAL A 206 8.98 -2.39 4.80
C VAL A 206 7.81 -1.52 4.37
N GLN A 207 6.67 -1.61 5.06
CA GLN A 207 5.46 -0.85 4.70
C GLN A 207 5.69 0.68 4.66
N PRO A 208 6.25 1.33 5.69
CA PRO A 208 6.40 2.78 5.68
C PRO A 208 7.31 3.27 4.54
N ASP A 209 8.34 2.48 4.24
CA ASP A 209 9.30 2.75 3.16
C ASP A 209 8.63 2.68 1.78
N LEU A 210 7.67 1.76 1.60
CA LEU A 210 6.93 1.58 0.35
C LEU A 210 5.86 2.64 0.13
N GLU A 211 5.23 3.15 1.20
CA GLU A 211 4.30 4.27 1.11
C GLU A 211 5.00 5.55 0.62
N LEU A 212 6.26 5.73 0.99
CA LEU A 212 7.08 6.88 0.61
C LEU A 212 7.78 6.70 -0.76
N PHE A 213 8.22 5.48 -1.08
CA PHE A 213 9.09 5.20 -2.24
C PHE A 213 8.55 4.06 -3.13
N ALA A 214 7.32 4.19 -3.62
CA ALA A 214 6.66 3.25 -4.54
C ALA A 214 7.11 3.36 -6.01
N THR A 215 8.41 3.19 -6.28
CA THR A 215 8.97 3.07 -7.63
C THR A 215 8.56 1.77 -8.34
N ASP A 216 8.69 1.71 -9.67
CA ASP A 216 8.42 0.47 -10.41
C ASP A 216 9.33 -0.70 -9.98
N GLU A 217 10.56 -0.41 -9.58
CA GLU A 217 11.49 -1.44 -9.09
C GLU A 217 11.08 -1.99 -7.72
N THR A 218 10.62 -1.12 -6.80
CA THR A 218 10.08 -1.57 -5.51
C THR A 218 8.77 -2.36 -5.69
N ARG A 219 7.89 -1.96 -6.61
CA ARG A 219 6.70 -2.74 -6.99
C ARG A 219 7.05 -4.14 -7.52
N ARG A 220 8.11 -4.27 -8.34
CA ARG A 220 8.59 -5.59 -8.82
C ARG A 220 9.03 -6.48 -7.67
N LEU A 221 9.76 -5.93 -6.71
CA LEU A 221 10.17 -6.69 -5.53
C LEU A 221 8.98 -7.06 -4.63
N VAL A 222 7.96 -6.21 -4.52
CA VAL A 222 6.72 -6.55 -3.81
C VAL A 222 6.01 -7.72 -4.50
N ALA A 223 5.91 -7.71 -5.83
CA ALA A 223 5.35 -8.82 -6.59
C ALA A 223 6.14 -10.14 -6.39
N GLU A 224 7.48 -10.06 -6.41
CA GLU A 224 8.36 -11.22 -6.14
C GLU A 224 8.23 -11.72 -4.69
N LEU A 225 8.13 -10.81 -3.72
CA LEU A 225 7.88 -11.14 -2.31
C LEU A 225 6.57 -11.92 -2.17
N TYR A 226 5.48 -11.43 -2.79
CA TYR A 226 4.19 -12.11 -2.69
C TYR A 226 4.09 -13.40 -3.50
N ALA A 227 4.84 -13.53 -4.60
CA ALA A 227 5.02 -14.81 -5.26
C ALA A 227 5.59 -15.86 -4.27
N HIS A 228 6.60 -15.49 -3.48
CA HIS A 228 7.16 -16.38 -2.45
C HIS A 228 6.21 -16.63 -1.26
N VAL A 229 5.43 -15.63 -0.85
CA VAL A 229 4.38 -15.81 0.17
C VAL A 229 3.31 -16.79 -0.34
N PHE A 230 2.88 -16.69 -1.59
CA PHE A 230 1.90 -17.61 -2.18
C PHE A 230 2.46 -19.03 -2.33
N LEU A 231 3.73 -19.16 -2.71
CA LEU A 231 4.43 -20.45 -2.73
C LEU A 231 4.46 -21.09 -1.33
N PHE A 232 4.75 -20.31 -0.29
CA PHE A 232 4.71 -20.76 1.10
C PHE A 232 3.31 -21.26 1.48
N LEU A 233 2.26 -20.46 1.27
CA LEU A 233 0.88 -20.85 1.61
C LEU A 233 0.44 -22.11 0.85
N GLY A 234 0.73 -22.18 -0.46
CA GLY A 234 0.42 -23.34 -1.27
C GLY A 234 1.19 -24.59 -0.83
N GLY A 235 2.46 -24.43 -0.45
CA GLY A 235 3.27 -25.52 0.11
C GLY A 235 2.72 -26.04 1.43
N VAL A 236 2.27 -25.15 2.31
CA VAL A 236 1.62 -25.52 3.57
C VAL A 236 0.31 -26.29 3.32
N MET A 237 -0.52 -25.85 2.37
CA MET A 237 -1.75 -26.57 1.99
C MET A 237 -1.44 -27.98 1.48
N ASP A 238 -0.47 -28.12 0.57
CA ASP A 238 -0.07 -29.44 0.04
C ASP A 238 0.42 -30.36 1.16
N TRP A 239 1.22 -29.81 2.08
CA TRP A 239 1.75 -30.54 3.22
C TRP A 239 0.65 -31.00 4.18
N ILE A 240 -0.25 -30.10 4.60
CA ILE A 240 -1.39 -30.46 5.46
C ILE A 240 -2.26 -31.50 4.75
N GLY A 241 -2.54 -31.33 3.45
CA GLY A 241 -3.35 -32.25 2.66
C GLY A 241 -2.72 -33.65 2.54
N GLU A 242 -1.43 -33.75 2.24
CA GLU A 242 -0.70 -35.02 2.18
C GLU A 242 -0.69 -35.73 3.53
N ARG A 243 -0.44 -34.98 4.62
CA ARG A 243 -0.35 -35.53 5.96
C ARG A 243 -1.71 -35.97 6.50
N ARG A 244 -2.78 -35.24 6.18
CA ARG A 244 -4.16 -35.64 6.47
C ARG A 244 -4.52 -36.95 5.79
N ARG A 245 -4.17 -37.14 4.52
CA ARG A 245 -4.38 -38.40 3.79
C ARG A 245 -3.65 -39.58 4.45
N ARG A 246 -2.47 -39.34 5.03
CA ARG A 246 -1.69 -40.35 5.75
C ARG A 246 -2.11 -40.53 7.22
N ARG A 247 -3.00 -39.68 7.76
CA ARG A 247 -3.38 -39.63 9.20
C ARG A 247 -2.17 -39.46 10.15
N LEU A 248 -1.13 -38.75 9.72
CA LEU A 248 0.13 -38.59 10.46
C LEU A 248 0.36 -37.17 11.00
N LEU A 249 -0.70 -36.41 11.29
CA LEU A 249 -0.58 -35.02 11.73
C LEU A 249 -0.01 -34.89 13.15
N ASP A 250 -0.24 -35.87 14.02
CA ASP A 250 0.18 -35.82 15.44
C ASP A 250 1.59 -36.41 15.67
N SER A 251 2.15 -37.14 14.69
CA SER A 251 3.37 -37.95 14.85
C SER A 251 4.69 -37.18 14.66
N PHE A 252 4.68 -35.93 14.19
CA PHE A 252 5.91 -35.22 13.87
C PHE A 252 5.89 -33.80 14.44
N SER A 253 6.50 -33.67 15.63
CA SER A 253 6.69 -32.45 16.40
C SER A 253 7.80 -31.53 15.85
N SER A 254 8.48 -31.91 14.75
CA SER A 254 9.62 -31.20 14.16
C SER A 254 9.53 -31.14 12.62
N SER A 255 9.52 -29.97 12.00
CA SER A 255 8.68 -28.82 12.32
C SER A 255 8.23 -28.21 10.98
N LEU A 256 6.98 -27.76 10.89
CA LEU A 256 6.52 -27.01 9.71
C LEU A 256 7.46 -25.83 9.45
N ALA A 257 7.92 -25.18 10.52
CA ALA A 257 8.91 -24.13 10.48
C ALA A 257 10.20 -24.54 9.76
N ASP A 258 10.84 -25.67 10.12
CA ASP A 258 12.09 -26.14 9.49
C ASP A 258 11.89 -26.44 8.01
N ARG A 259 10.75 -27.00 7.63
CA ARG A 259 10.46 -27.35 6.23
C ARG A 259 10.36 -26.12 5.34
N PHE A 260 9.77 -25.05 5.86
CA PHE A 260 9.52 -23.83 5.10
C PHE A 260 10.45 -22.68 5.49
N ASP A 261 11.49 -22.95 6.30
CA ASP A 261 12.43 -21.95 6.78
C ASP A 261 13.16 -21.28 5.61
N ALA A 262 13.53 -22.06 4.59
CA ALA A 262 14.16 -21.54 3.38
C ALA A 262 13.24 -20.59 2.61
N GLU A 263 11.95 -20.91 2.48
CA GLU A 263 10.95 -20.04 1.85
C GLU A 263 10.72 -18.76 2.67
N VAL A 264 10.60 -18.88 4.01
CA VAL A 264 10.47 -17.72 4.91
C VAL A 264 11.71 -16.83 4.83
N ALA A 265 12.90 -17.41 4.82
CA ALA A 265 14.16 -16.67 4.70
C ALA A 265 14.26 -15.94 3.35
N LYS A 266 13.72 -16.50 2.26
CA LYS A 266 13.63 -15.79 0.97
C LYS A 266 12.71 -14.58 1.06
N VAL A 267 11.55 -14.69 1.71
CA VAL A 267 10.64 -13.56 1.95
C VAL A 267 11.34 -12.47 2.78
N GLU A 268 12.03 -12.85 3.86
CA GLU A 268 12.82 -11.93 4.69
C GLU A 268 13.93 -11.24 3.88
N ALA A 269 14.62 -11.96 3.01
CA ALA A 269 15.67 -11.42 2.15
C ALA A 269 15.13 -10.43 1.10
N LEU A 270 13.96 -10.72 0.52
CA LEU A 270 13.28 -9.82 -0.42
C LEU A 270 12.79 -8.55 0.28
N ALA A 271 12.17 -8.67 1.46
CA ALA A 271 11.80 -7.51 2.26
C ALA A 271 13.03 -6.66 2.61
N ALA A 272 14.14 -7.28 3.03
CA ALA A 272 15.38 -6.54 3.28
C ALA A 272 15.93 -5.85 2.03
N ARG A 273 15.71 -6.41 0.83
CA ARG A 273 16.10 -5.78 -0.44
C ARG A 273 15.21 -4.57 -0.76
N VAL A 274 13.90 -4.67 -0.51
CA VAL A 274 12.97 -3.53 -0.63
C VAL A 274 13.40 -2.37 0.26
N ALA A 275 13.64 -2.62 1.55
CA ALA A 275 14.11 -1.59 2.50
C ALA A 275 15.41 -0.91 2.04
N ARG A 276 16.37 -1.70 1.52
CA ARG A 276 17.63 -1.15 1.00
C ARG A 276 17.41 -0.23 -0.19
N LEU A 277 16.53 -0.59 -1.13
CA LEU A 277 16.21 0.25 -2.28
C LEU A 277 15.47 1.53 -1.88
N ALA A 278 14.48 1.44 -1.00
CA ALA A 278 13.78 2.62 -0.49
C ALA A 278 14.75 3.58 0.24
N ALA A 279 15.64 3.05 1.07
CA ALA A 279 16.68 3.85 1.72
C ALA A 279 17.69 4.47 0.73
N GLN A 280 17.94 3.84 -0.42
CA GLN A 280 18.75 4.42 -1.48
C GLN A 280 18.00 5.53 -2.21
N ALA A 281 16.72 5.33 -2.53
CA ALA A 281 15.86 6.35 -3.15
C ALA A 281 15.79 7.62 -2.28
N GLY A 282 15.55 7.48 -0.98
CA GLY A 282 15.53 8.62 -0.06
C GLY A 282 16.87 9.40 -0.01
N ARG A 283 18.01 8.71 -0.13
CA ARG A 283 19.33 9.38 -0.21
C ARG A 283 19.52 10.13 -1.52
N VAL A 284 19.03 9.58 -2.63
CA VAL A 284 19.10 10.24 -3.95
C VAL A 284 18.24 11.49 -3.95
N GLU A 285 17.00 11.41 -3.47
CA GLU A 285 16.12 12.59 -3.35
C GLU A 285 16.71 13.65 -2.42
N GLY A 286 17.29 13.24 -1.28
CA GLY A 286 18.00 14.15 -0.38
C GLY A 286 19.18 14.87 -1.07
N ARG A 287 19.86 14.20 -2.00
CA ARG A 287 20.93 14.82 -2.80
C ARG A 287 20.36 15.78 -3.85
N VAL A 288 19.31 15.39 -4.57
CA VAL A 288 18.67 16.21 -5.61
C VAL A 288 18.11 17.49 -4.98
N THR A 289 17.35 17.37 -3.88
CA THR A 289 16.82 18.52 -3.14
C THR A 289 17.93 19.47 -2.70
N ARG A 290 19.03 18.96 -2.15
CA ARG A 290 20.19 19.79 -1.77
C ARG A 290 20.76 20.55 -2.97
N VAL A 291 21.00 19.87 -4.09
CA VAL A 291 21.56 20.50 -5.30
C VAL A 291 20.61 21.57 -5.86
N THR A 292 19.31 21.30 -5.89
CA THR A 292 18.29 22.26 -6.34
C THR A 292 18.26 23.49 -5.42
N VAL A 293 18.33 23.31 -4.10
CA VAL A 293 18.38 24.41 -3.13
C VAL A 293 19.66 25.24 -3.31
N GLU A 294 20.81 24.59 -3.52
CA GLU A 294 22.08 25.28 -3.77
C GLU A 294 22.03 26.10 -5.08
N ALA A 295 21.43 25.53 -6.14
CA ALA A 295 21.23 26.22 -7.42
C ALA A 295 20.32 27.45 -7.28
N ILE A 296 19.18 27.31 -6.59
CA ILE A 296 18.25 28.42 -6.33
C ILE A 296 18.95 29.52 -5.52
N ARG A 297 19.72 29.16 -4.49
CA ARG A 297 20.48 30.13 -3.68
C ARG A 297 21.55 30.85 -4.50
N ALA A 298 22.22 30.16 -5.42
CA ALA A 298 23.20 30.77 -6.29
C ALA A 298 22.54 31.77 -7.26
N ASP A 299 21.41 31.40 -7.87
CA ASP A 299 20.65 32.25 -8.77
C ASP A 299 20.13 33.51 -8.08
N GLN A 300 19.54 33.37 -6.88
CA GLN A 300 19.13 34.50 -6.05
C GLN A 300 20.28 35.47 -5.75
N ARG A 301 21.48 34.95 -5.44
CA ARG A 301 22.66 35.81 -5.21
C ARG A 301 23.07 36.57 -6.48
N VAL A 302 23.00 35.94 -7.64
CA VAL A 302 23.30 36.59 -8.92
C VAL A 302 22.26 37.67 -9.23
N GLY A 303 20.97 37.36 -9.07
CA GLY A 303 19.88 38.32 -9.25
C GLY A 303 19.96 39.52 -8.30
N LEU A 304 20.27 39.31 -7.02
CA LEU A 304 20.43 40.41 -6.07
C LEU A 304 21.63 41.30 -6.43
N ARG A 305 22.73 40.72 -6.90
CA ARG A 305 23.91 41.48 -7.34
C ARG A 305 23.63 42.30 -8.60
N SER A 306 22.87 41.77 -9.56
CA SER A 306 22.52 42.52 -10.76
C SER A 306 21.61 43.70 -10.44
N ILE A 307 20.63 43.51 -9.55
CA ILE A 307 19.75 44.59 -9.05
C ILE A 307 20.59 45.68 -8.36
N GLN A 308 21.52 45.29 -7.49
CA GLN A 308 22.36 46.26 -6.78
C GLN A 308 23.26 47.06 -7.73
N ARG A 309 23.81 46.43 -8.78
CA ARG A 309 24.56 47.12 -9.83
C ARG A 309 23.69 48.11 -10.60
N ALA A 310 22.48 47.71 -10.99
CA ALA A 310 21.55 48.58 -11.68
C ALA A 310 21.17 49.82 -10.83
N GLN A 311 21.00 49.64 -9.52
CA GLN A 311 20.74 50.75 -8.60
C GLN A 311 21.93 51.72 -8.51
N VAL A 312 23.16 51.21 -8.43
CA VAL A 312 24.37 52.05 -8.41
C VAL A 312 24.54 52.80 -9.74
N GLU A 313 24.32 52.15 -10.87
CA GLU A 313 24.38 52.79 -12.19
C GLU A 313 23.34 53.91 -12.31
N LEU A 314 22.12 53.69 -11.82
CA LEU A 314 21.07 54.70 -11.81
C LEU A 314 21.46 55.91 -10.95
N ALA A 315 22.00 55.66 -9.75
CA ALA A 315 22.50 56.73 -8.86
C ALA A 315 23.57 57.58 -9.55
N HIS A 316 24.56 56.95 -10.19
CA HIS A 316 25.61 57.68 -10.93
C HIS A 316 25.09 58.46 -12.15
N ARG A 317 24.03 57.99 -12.82
CA ARG A 317 23.38 58.76 -13.90
C ARG A 317 22.69 60.00 -13.35
N LEU A 318 21.95 59.86 -12.24
CA LEU A 318 21.28 60.98 -11.59
C LEU A 318 22.29 62.03 -11.10
N GLU A 319 23.40 61.61 -10.49
CA GLU A 319 24.48 62.51 -10.08
C GLU A 319 25.08 63.28 -11.25
N ARG A 320 25.31 62.61 -12.39
CA ARG A 320 25.82 63.28 -13.60
C ARG A 320 24.84 64.31 -14.13
N GLN A 321 23.56 63.96 -14.24
CA GLN A 321 22.52 64.90 -14.67
C GLN A 321 22.42 66.11 -13.72
N GLN A 322 22.55 65.90 -12.41
CA GLN A 322 22.55 67.00 -11.45
C GLN A 322 23.78 67.90 -11.59
N ARG A 323 24.96 67.34 -11.86
CA ARG A 323 26.18 68.11 -12.14
C ARG A 323 26.04 68.92 -13.42
N GLU A 324 25.61 68.28 -14.51
CA GLU A 324 25.36 68.95 -15.78
C GLU A 324 24.32 70.07 -15.65
N ALA A 325 23.22 69.84 -14.93
CA ALA A 325 22.22 70.88 -14.67
C ALA A 325 22.79 72.04 -13.84
N ARG A 326 23.63 71.75 -12.83
CA ARG A 326 24.32 72.78 -12.04
C ARG A 326 25.29 73.59 -12.90
N ASP A 327 26.07 72.93 -13.74
CA ASP A 327 27.04 73.58 -14.62
C ASP A 327 26.33 74.44 -15.68
N GLN A 328 25.20 73.99 -16.22
CA GLN A 328 24.35 74.78 -17.12
C GLN A 328 23.74 76.01 -16.44
N LEU A 329 23.30 75.87 -15.18
CA LEU A 329 22.80 77.02 -14.40
C LEU A 329 23.93 78.01 -14.06
N ALA A 330 25.12 77.52 -13.72
CA ALA A 330 26.29 78.37 -13.49
C ALA A 330 26.74 79.09 -14.76
N ALA A 331 26.71 78.43 -15.91
CA ALA A 331 26.99 79.04 -17.22
C ALA A 331 25.96 80.10 -17.61
N ARG A 332 24.68 79.88 -17.29
CA ARG A 332 23.61 80.89 -17.47
C ARG A 332 23.73 82.07 -16.51
N ALA A 333 24.20 81.85 -15.29
CA ALA A 333 24.42 82.91 -14.29
C ALA A 333 25.72 83.70 -14.52
N GLY A 334 26.72 83.10 -15.17
CA GLY A 334 27.97 83.74 -15.59
C GLY A 334 27.91 84.45 -16.94
N ALA A 335 26.79 84.36 -17.68
CA ALA A 335 26.57 85.15 -18.88
C ALA A 335 26.24 86.60 -18.49
N ASP A 336 27.06 87.54 -18.95
CA ASP A 336 26.89 88.99 -18.75
C ASP A 336 25.49 89.43 -19.25
N PRO A 337 24.68 90.20 -18.48
CA PRO A 337 23.30 90.56 -18.86
C PRO A 337 23.16 91.33 -20.18
N LYS A 338 24.26 91.68 -20.84
CA LYS A 338 24.30 92.46 -22.08
C LYS A 338 24.12 91.63 -23.36
N GLU A 339 24.23 90.30 -23.32
CA GLU A 339 24.00 89.46 -24.52
C GLU A 339 22.56 88.94 -24.68
N LEU A 340 21.69 89.08 -23.68
CA LEU A 340 20.29 88.62 -23.74
C LEU A 340 19.26 89.71 -24.11
N ALA A 341 19.73 90.92 -24.45
CA ALA A 341 18.89 92.05 -24.84
C ALA A 341 19.31 92.63 -26.21
N ARG A 342 19.25 91.79 -27.26
CA ARG A 342 19.21 92.25 -28.66
C ARG A 342 18.16 91.48 -29.44
#